data_AF-I4H913-F1
#
_entry.id   AF-I4H913-F1
#
_cell.length_a   1.000
_cell.length_b   1.000
_cell.length_c   1.000
_cell.angle_alpha   90.00
_cell.angle_beta   90.00
_cell.angle_gamma   90.00
#
_symmetry.space_group_name_H-M   'P 1'
#
loop_
_entity.id
_entity.type
_entity.pdbx_description
1 polymer ?
#
loop_
_entity_poly.entity_id
_entity_poly.type
_entity_poly.pdbx_seq_one_letter_code
_entity_poly.pdbx_strand_id
1 'polypeptide(L)'
;MSYPKWFPRPKSWLRTIVFLIAMTPVLFVVQGLTFVLGPIHIITGNLWILGLYLILVVVIPVWMLSHVHQFLWGERNPRFPKWIPSLRSWADGIFSLTVALFIMISMVVWMFIYLEATGEVTESRLDHYTEQHIGTSFIIFMITMSYAYHLKSLIGAKFQAKRAP
;
A
#
# COMPACT_ATOMS: atom_id res chain seq x y z
N MET A 1 33.88 -1.60 -0.59
CA MET A 1 33.08 -1.00 -1.69
C MET A 1 31.74 -0.54 -1.14
N SER A 2 31.27 0.65 -1.47
CA SER A 2 29.97 1.16 -1.01
C SER A 2 28.84 0.59 -1.88
N TYR A 3 27.68 0.29 -1.27
CA TYR A 3 26.52 -0.22 -1.98
C TYR A 3 26.00 0.81 -3.00
N PRO A 4 25.64 0.40 -4.24
CA PRO A 4 25.19 1.33 -5.27
C PRO A 4 23.95 2.12 -4.82
N LYS A 5 23.98 3.44 -5.00
CA LYS A 5 22.86 4.32 -4.58
C LYS A 5 21.62 4.17 -5.47
N TRP A 6 21.78 3.72 -6.72
CA TRP A 6 20.70 3.59 -7.70
C TRP A 6 19.90 2.28 -7.58
N PHE A 7 20.39 1.30 -6.84
CA PHE A 7 19.72 0.01 -6.65
C PHE A 7 19.11 -0.08 -5.24
N PRO A 8 17.90 -0.65 -5.06
CA PRO A 8 17.28 -0.77 -3.75
C PRO A 8 18.14 -1.61 -2.80
N ARG A 9 18.29 -1.14 -1.56
CA ARG A 9 19.01 -1.90 -0.51
C ARG A 9 18.22 -3.14 -0.12
N PRO A 10 18.87 -4.19 0.42
CA PRO A 10 18.18 -5.41 0.90
C PRO A 10 17.07 -5.11 1.92
N LYS A 11 17.26 -4.09 2.77
CA LYS A 11 16.24 -3.62 3.72
C LYS A 11 14.96 -3.11 3.04
N SER A 12 15.07 -2.48 1.86
CA SER A 12 13.92 -1.98 1.09
C SER A 12 13.13 -3.14 0.49
N TRP A 13 13.83 -4.17 -0.03
CA TRP A 13 13.20 -5.40 -0.49
C TRP A 13 12.45 -6.13 0.62
N LEU A 14 13.09 -6.30 1.79
CA LEU A 14 12.46 -6.91 2.96
C LEU A 14 11.19 -6.15 3.37
N ARG A 15 11.22 -4.82 3.37
CA ARG A 15 10.04 -3.98 3.66
C ARG A 15 8.91 -4.19 2.66
N THR A 16 9.22 -4.36 1.37
CA THR A 16 8.22 -4.69 0.35
C THR A 16 7.60 -6.07 0.59
N ILE A 17 8.42 -7.09 0.87
CA ILE A 17 7.91 -8.45 1.14
C ILE A 17 7.02 -8.47 2.37
N VAL A 18 7.46 -7.86 3.47
CA VAL A 18 6.66 -7.75 4.69
C VAL A 18 5.37 -6.98 4.43
N PHE A 19 5.42 -5.90 3.66
CA PHE A 19 4.22 -5.16 3.26
C PHE A 19 3.22 -6.06 2.53
N LEU A 20 3.68 -6.86 1.57
CA LEU A 20 2.83 -7.80 0.83
C LEU A 20 2.16 -8.82 1.76
N ILE A 21 2.94 -9.42 2.66
CA ILE A 21 2.42 -10.37 3.66
C ILE A 21 1.41 -9.69 4.60
N ALA A 22 1.71 -8.46 5.03
CA ALA A 22 0.82 -7.68 5.89
C ALA A 22 -0.46 -7.22 5.18
N MET A 23 -0.43 -7.08 3.85
CA MET A 23 -1.62 -6.76 3.06
C MET A 23 -2.59 -7.93 2.95
N THR A 24 -2.15 -9.18 3.07
CA THR A 24 -3.04 -10.35 3.03
C THR A 24 -4.19 -10.27 4.05
N PRO A 25 -3.95 -10.13 5.37
CA PRO A 25 -5.04 -9.97 6.34
C PRO A 25 -5.82 -8.67 6.14
N VAL A 26 -5.19 -7.61 5.63
CA VAL A 26 -5.88 -6.34 5.30
C VAL A 26 -6.93 -6.56 4.21
N LEU A 27 -6.60 -7.33 3.16
CA LEU A 27 -7.53 -7.64 2.07
C LEU A 27 -8.77 -8.39 2.58
N PHE A 28 -8.59 -9.36 3.48
CA PHE A 28 -9.71 -10.07 4.10
C PHE A 28 -10.62 -9.13 4.90
N VAL A 29 -10.04 -8.20 5.65
CA VAL A 29 -10.83 -7.21 6.41
C VAL A 29 -11.58 -6.27 5.48
N VAL A 30 -10.92 -5.75 4.44
CA VAL A 30 -11.56 -4.87 3.45
C VAL A 30 -12.67 -5.63 2.72
N GLN A 31 -12.45 -6.87 2.30
CA GLN A 31 -13.47 -7.71 1.67
C GLN A 31 -14.67 -7.94 2.60
N GLY A 32 -14.43 -8.24 3.88
CA GLY A 32 -15.48 -8.35 4.88
C GLY A 32 -16.28 -7.07 5.06
N LEU A 33 -15.61 -5.91 5.10
CA LEU A 33 -16.27 -4.61 5.14
C LEU A 33 -17.11 -4.35 3.88
N THR A 34 -16.60 -4.67 2.69
CA THR A 34 -17.33 -4.53 1.43
C THR A 34 -18.57 -5.42 1.42
N PHE A 35 -18.44 -6.67 1.90
CA PHE A 35 -19.55 -7.63 1.95
C PHE A 35 -20.65 -7.20 2.92
N VAL A 36 -20.30 -6.59 4.05
CA VAL A 36 -21.29 -6.15 5.05
C VAL A 36 -21.88 -4.78 4.70
N LEU A 37 -21.03 -3.78 4.43
CA LEU A 37 -21.46 -2.39 4.27
C LEU A 37 -21.92 -2.06 2.84
N GLY A 38 -21.39 -2.76 1.84
CA GLY A 38 -21.75 -2.56 0.43
C GLY A 38 -23.24 -2.76 0.16
N PRO A 39 -23.83 -3.92 0.50
CA PRO A 39 -25.26 -4.17 0.32
C PRO A 39 -26.12 -3.20 1.12
N ILE A 40 -25.73 -2.85 2.35
CA ILE A 40 -26.48 -1.91 3.19
C ILE A 40 -26.53 -0.54 2.51
N HIS A 41 -25.42 -0.05 1.95
CA HIS A 41 -25.43 1.20 1.20
C HIS A 41 -26.30 1.12 -0.05
N ILE A 42 -26.20 0.05 -0.85
CA ILE A 42 -26.99 -0.13 -2.08
C ILE A 42 -28.50 -0.14 -1.79
N ILE A 43 -28.91 -0.79 -0.70
CA ILE A 43 -30.32 -0.91 -0.30
C ILE A 43 -30.85 0.41 0.30
N THR A 44 -30.05 1.08 1.12
CA THR A 44 -30.51 2.26 1.88
C THR A 44 -30.26 3.60 1.19
N GLY A 45 -29.37 3.65 0.19
CA GLY A 45 -28.89 4.89 -0.42
C GLY A 45 -28.17 5.84 0.55
N ASN A 46 -27.83 5.38 1.76
CA ASN A 46 -27.35 6.25 2.83
C ASN A 46 -25.89 6.63 2.62
N LEU A 47 -25.63 7.92 2.37
CA LEU A 47 -24.30 8.48 2.17
C LEU A 47 -23.41 8.40 3.43
N TRP A 48 -24.01 8.36 4.63
CA TRP A 48 -23.23 8.18 5.87
C TRP A 48 -22.58 6.81 5.94
N ILE A 49 -23.27 5.78 5.44
CA ILE A 49 -22.75 4.41 5.41
C ILE A 49 -21.61 4.30 4.40
N LEU A 50 -21.74 4.98 3.25
CA LEU A 50 -20.66 5.09 2.27
C LEU A 50 -19.45 5.83 2.87
N GLY A 51 -19.67 6.96 3.55
CA GLY A 51 -18.61 7.72 4.23
C GLY A 51 -17.89 6.88 5.28
N LEU A 52 -18.64 6.17 6.13
CA LEU A 52 -18.08 5.26 7.13
C LEU A 52 -17.26 4.14 6.47
N TYR A 53 -17.79 3.52 5.42
CA TYR A 53 -17.08 2.49 4.66
C TYR A 53 -15.74 3.00 4.10
N LEU A 54 -15.74 4.16 3.45
CA LEU A 54 -14.53 4.76 2.88
C LEU A 54 -13.49 5.07 3.96
N ILE A 55 -13.92 5.57 5.12
CA ILE A 55 -13.03 5.83 6.26
C ILE A 55 -12.43 4.52 6.77
N LEU A 56 -13.23 3.48 6.99
CA LEU A 56 -12.77 2.20 7.53
C LEU A 56 -11.79 1.50 6.57
N VAL A 57 -12.07 1.53 5.27
CA VAL A 57 -11.19 0.97 4.23
C VAL A 57 -9.85 1.69 4.13
N VAL A 58 -9.71 2.91 4.65
CA VAL A 58 -8.41 3.61 4.72
C VAL A 58 -7.77 3.47 6.09
N VAL A 59 -8.52 3.73 7.16
CA VAL A 59 -8.00 3.77 8.53
C VAL A 59 -7.52 2.41 9.00
N ILE A 60 -8.24 1.33 8.71
CA ILE A 60 -7.87 -0.01 9.18
C ILE A 60 -6.58 -0.49 8.51
N PRO A 61 -6.41 -0.43 7.17
CA PRO A 61 -5.13 -0.79 6.55
C PRO A 61 -3.96 0.02 7.10
N VAL A 62 -4.11 1.34 7.24
CA VAL A 62 -3.05 2.18 7.81
C VAL A 62 -2.72 1.72 9.23
N TRP A 63 -3.74 1.53 10.08
CA TRP A 63 -3.55 1.09 11.46
C TRP A 63 -2.83 -0.25 11.56
N MET A 64 -3.19 -1.23 10.73
CA MET A 64 -2.53 -2.55 10.68
C MET A 64 -1.09 -2.44 10.20
N LEU A 65 -0.84 -1.71 9.10
CA LEU A 65 0.51 -1.50 8.57
C LEU A 65 1.40 -0.75 9.56
N SER A 66 0.86 0.20 10.30
CA SER A 66 1.56 0.92 11.36
C SER A 66 1.96 0.01 12.52
N HIS A 67 1.12 -0.97 12.87
CA HIS A 67 1.48 -1.98 13.86
C HIS A 67 2.61 -2.89 13.38
N VAL A 68 2.53 -3.37 12.13
CA VAL A 68 3.60 -4.18 11.53
C VAL A 68 4.91 -3.38 11.50
N HIS A 69 4.84 -2.10 11.12
CA HIS A 69 6.02 -1.24 11.11
C HIS A 69 6.60 -1.05 12.51
N GLN A 70 5.76 -0.75 13.49
CA GLN A 70 6.21 -0.57 14.88
C GLN A 70 6.85 -1.85 15.43
N PHE A 71 6.27 -3.01 15.14
CA PHE A 71 6.76 -4.30 15.63
C PHE A 71 8.14 -4.65 15.06
N LEU A 72 8.38 -4.39 13.76
CA LEU A 72 9.61 -4.82 13.08
C LEU A 72 10.72 -3.78 13.06
N TRP A 73 10.39 -2.49 13.03
CA TRP A 73 11.37 -1.41 12.80
C TRP A 73 11.17 -0.17 13.67
N GLY A 74 10.14 -0.13 14.51
CA GLY A 74 9.79 1.05 15.31
C GLY A 74 10.44 1.05 16.68
N GLU A 75 10.75 2.26 17.17
CA GLU A 75 11.03 2.49 18.59
C GLU A 75 9.71 2.76 19.30
N ARG A 76 9.49 2.04 20.40
CA ARG A 76 8.28 2.21 21.21
C ARG A 76 8.40 3.51 22.00
N ASN A 77 7.41 4.38 21.91
CA ASN A 77 7.36 5.56 22.76
C ASN A 77 6.78 5.16 24.13
N PRO A 78 7.55 5.26 25.23
CA PRO A 78 7.08 4.86 26.55
C PRO A 78 5.91 5.73 27.07
N ARG A 79 5.67 6.90 26.47
CA ARG A 79 4.57 7.80 26.84
C ARG A 79 3.21 7.40 26.25
N PHE A 80 3.17 6.52 25.25
CA PHE A 80 1.92 6.10 24.62
C PHE A 80 1.49 4.71 25.11
N PRO A 81 0.17 4.44 25.16
CA PRO A 81 -0.34 3.11 25.42
C PRO A 81 0.26 2.08 24.47
N LYS A 82 0.45 0.85 24.96
CA LYS A 82 1.11 -0.24 24.23
C LYS A 82 0.46 -0.60 22.89
N TRP A 83 -0.83 -0.27 22.72
CA TRP A 83 -1.67 -0.56 21.56
C TRP A 83 -1.75 0.59 20.54
N ILE A 84 -1.15 1.75 20.83
CA ILE A 84 -1.13 2.89 19.90
C ILE A 84 0.23 2.92 19.19
N PRO A 85 0.27 2.89 17.84
CA PRO A 85 1.51 3.07 17.11
C PRO A 85 2.08 4.47 17.32
N SER A 86 3.41 4.58 17.33
CA SER A 86 4.09 5.89 17.33
C SER A 86 3.73 6.68 16.08
N LEU A 87 3.74 8.02 16.16
CA LEU A 87 3.47 8.91 15.02
C LEU A 87 4.33 8.60 13.80
N ARG A 88 5.58 8.17 14.02
CA ARG A 88 6.48 7.72 12.96
C ARG A 88 5.94 6.48 12.25
N SER A 89 5.45 5.50 13.01
CA SER A 89 4.86 4.27 12.45
C SER A 89 3.54 4.53 11.74
N TRP A 90 2.76 5.53 12.19
CA TRP A 90 1.61 6.06 11.44
C TRP A 90 2.03 6.63 10.09
N ALA A 91 3.01 7.53 10.09
CA ALA A 91 3.53 8.12 8.85
C ALA A 91 4.12 7.05 7.90
N ASP A 92 4.74 6.00 8.44
CA ASP A 92 5.21 4.85 7.66
C ASP A 92 4.05 4.05 7.05
N GLY A 93 3.00 3.75 7.83
CA GLY A 93 1.80 3.06 7.33
C GLY A 93 1.05 3.84 6.25
N ILE A 94 0.85 5.16 6.47
CA ILE A 94 0.23 6.05 5.48
C ILE A 94 1.05 6.07 4.19
N PHE A 95 2.36 6.28 4.30
CA PHE A 95 3.26 6.29 3.13
C PHE A 95 3.15 4.99 2.33
N SER A 96 3.20 3.83 3.00
CA SER A 96 3.13 2.53 2.34
C SER A 96 1.79 2.35 1.62
N LEU A 97 0.67 2.69 2.26
CA LEU A 97 -0.64 2.57 1.64
C LEU A 97 -0.79 3.53 0.46
N THR A 98 -0.40 4.79 0.60
CA THR A 98 -0.49 5.78 -0.49
C THR A 98 0.33 5.35 -1.71
N VAL A 99 1.56 4.89 -1.51
CA VAL A 99 2.39 4.40 -2.62
C VAL A 99 1.78 3.17 -3.26
N ALA A 100 1.29 2.21 -2.46
CA ALA A 100 0.66 1.01 -2.99
C ALA A 100 -0.60 1.34 -3.82
N LEU A 101 -1.47 2.22 -3.31
CA LEU A 101 -2.66 2.71 -4.03
C LEU A 101 -2.26 3.43 -5.32
N PHE A 102 -1.25 4.29 -5.28
CA PHE A 102 -0.77 4.98 -6.48
C PHE A 102 -0.29 3.99 -7.55
N ILE A 103 0.47 2.97 -7.17
CA ILE A 103 0.93 1.92 -8.10
C ILE A 103 -0.27 1.16 -8.68
N MET A 104 -1.21 0.71 -7.83
CA MET A 104 -2.38 -0.04 -8.29
C MET A 104 -3.27 0.79 -9.21
N ILE A 105 -3.57 2.05 -8.88
CA ILE A 105 -4.33 2.97 -9.74
C ILE A 105 -3.61 3.19 -11.07
N SER A 106 -2.28 3.39 -11.05
CA SER A 106 -1.50 3.56 -12.29
C SER A 106 -1.57 2.32 -13.19
N MET A 107 -1.53 1.12 -12.61
CA MET A 107 -1.68 -0.13 -13.36
C MET A 107 -3.08 -0.27 -13.97
N VAL A 108 -4.12 0.03 -13.19
CA VAL A 108 -5.51 -0.02 -13.66
C VAL A 108 -5.73 0.98 -14.79
N VAL A 109 -5.28 2.23 -14.63
CA VAL A 109 -5.38 3.26 -15.68
C VAL A 109 -4.64 2.83 -16.95
N TRP A 110 -3.43 2.29 -16.81
CA TRP A 110 -2.66 1.82 -17.96
C TRP A 110 -3.36 0.66 -18.69
N MET A 111 -3.93 -0.28 -17.94
CA MET A 111 -4.74 -1.38 -18.49
C MET A 111 -5.96 -0.85 -19.25
N PHE A 112 -6.70 0.11 -18.68
CA PHE A 112 -7.85 0.72 -19.35
C PHE A 112 -7.44 1.41 -20.67
N ILE A 113 -6.36 2.19 -20.67
CA ILE A 113 -5.85 2.85 -21.87
C ILE A 113 -5.47 1.82 -22.95
N TYR A 114 -4.82 0.72 -22.55
CA TYR A 114 -4.43 -0.34 -23.47
C TYR A 114 -5.64 -1.05 -24.11
N LEU A 115 -6.64 -1.40 -23.31
CA LEU A 115 -7.87 -2.05 -23.78
C LEU A 115 -8.72 -1.13 -24.66
N GLU A 116 -8.79 0.16 -24.33
CA GLU A 116 -9.46 1.16 -25.15
C GLU A 116 -8.75 1.34 -26.50
N ALA A 117 -7.42 1.46 -26.50
CA ALA A 117 -6.63 1.63 -27.72
C ALA A 117 -6.69 0.42 -28.67
N THR A 118 -6.93 -0.78 -28.12
CA THR A 118 -7.11 -2.01 -28.92
C THR A 118 -8.55 -2.18 -29.40
N GLY A 119 -9.51 -1.40 -28.89
CA GLY A 119 -10.93 -1.48 -29.24
C GLY A 119 -11.66 -2.66 -28.58
N GLU A 120 -11.12 -3.19 -27.47
CA GLU A 120 -11.48 -4.50 -26.92
C GLU A 120 -11.99 -4.46 -25.47
N VAL A 121 -12.83 -3.49 -25.12
CA VAL A 121 -13.41 -3.40 -23.76
C VAL A 121 -14.59 -4.38 -23.65
N THR A 122 -14.32 -5.67 -23.40
CA THR A 122 -15.31 -6.68 -23.03
C THR A 122 -14.88 -7.39 -21.74
N GLU A 123 -15.82 -7.69 -20.84
CA GLU A 123 -15.57 -8.28 -19.51
C GLU A 123 -14.75 -9.58 -19.58
N SER A 124 -15.06 -10.47 -20.53
CA SER A 124 -14.32 -11.74 -20.71
C SER A 124 -12.85 -11.58 -21.11
N ARG A 125 -12.48 -10.47 -21.76
CA ARG A 125 -11.08 -10.18 -22.09
C ARG A 125 -10.33 -9.51 -20.94
N LEU A 126 -11.04 -8.78 -20.08
CA LEU A 126 -10.46 -8.20 -18.86
C LEU A 126 -9.95 -9.31 -17.93
N ASP A 127 -10.73 -10.36 -17.75
CA ASP A 127 -10.34 -11.52 -16.95
C ASP A 127 -9.13 -12.23 -17.54
N HIS A 128 -9.17 -12.51 -18.85
CA HIS A 128 -8.05 -13.17 -19.55
C HIS A 128 -6.76 -12.35 -19.49
N TYR A 129 -6.84 -11.04 -19.71
CA TYR A 129 -5.70 -10.13 -19.61
C TYR A 129 -5.13 -10.11 -18.19
N THR A 130 -6.00 -10.04 -17.19
CA THR A 130 -5.60 -10.02 -15.78
C THR A 130 -4.88 -11.31 -15.40
N GLU A 131 -5.42 -12.48 -15.76
CA GLU A 131 -4.79 -13.77 -15.51
C GLU A 131 -3.42 -13.88 -16.18
N GLN A 132 -3.30 -13.43 -17.43
CA GLN A 132 -2.05 -13.50 -18.19
C GLN A 132 -0.98 -12.56 -17.61
N HIS A 133 -1.37 -11.40 -17.08
CA HIS A 133 -0.43 -10.36 -16.66
C HIS A 133 -0.25 -10.23 -15.14
N ILE A 134 -0.97 -10.99 -14.31
CA ILE A 134 -0.90 -10.88 -12.84
C ILE A 134 0.52 -11.05 -12.29
N GLY A 135 1.29 -12.00 -12.83
CA GLY A 135 2.68 -12.23 -12.41
C GLY A 135 3.59 -11.05 -12.75
N THR A 136 3.44 -10.49 -13.94
CA THR A 136 4.19 -9.31 -14.39
C THR A 136 3.82 -8.09 -13.54
N SER A 137 2.53 -7.86 -13.29
CA SER A 137 2.04 -6.80 -12.42
C SER A 137 2.58 -6.93 -11.00
N PHE A 138 2.64 -8.15 -10.46
CA PHE A 138 3.23 -8.41 -9.15
C PHE A 138 4.72 -8.06 -9.11
N ILE A 139 5.50 -8.43 -10.13
CA ILE A 139 6.92 -8.10 -10.22
C ILE A 139 7.13 -6.58 -10.33
N ILE A 140 6.37 -5.89 -11.19
CA ILE A 140 6.41 -4.43 -11.33
C ILE A 140 6.07 -3.77 -10.00
N PHE A 141 5.05 -4.26 -9.30
CA PHE A 141 4.68 -3.78 -7.97
C PHE A 141 5.84 -3.92 -6.99
N MET A 142 6.45 -5.12 -6.89
CA MET A 142 7.57 -5.36 -5.98
C MET A 142 8.74 -4.43 -6.25
N ILE A 143 9.13 -4.29 -7.52
CA ILE A 143 10.24 -3.43 -7.93
C ILE A 143 9.91 -1.98 -7.54
N THR A 144 8.79 -1.45 -7.99
CA THR A 144 8.40 -0.05 -7.77
C THR A 144 8.30 0.27 -6.28
N MET A 145 7.68 -0.62 -5.50
CA MET A 145 7.55 -0.46 -4.05
C MET A 145 8.92 -0.49 -3.35
N SER A 146 9.82 -1.38 -3.76
CA SER A 146 11.19 -1.44 -3.20
C SER A 146 11.97 -0.15 -3.50
N TYR A 147 11.80 0.42 -4.69
CA TYR A 147 12.37 1.71 -5.07
C TYR A 147 11.78 2.86 -4.27
N ALA A 148 10.47 2.85 -4.00
CA ALA A 148 9.83 3.87 -3.17
C ALA A 148 10.38 3.86 -1.72
N TYR A 149 10.53 2.68 -1.11
CA TYR A 149 11.17 2.57 0.21
C TYR A 149 12.63 3.00 0.20
N HIS A 150 13.37 2.64 -0.85
CA HIS A 150 14.75 3.06 -1.03
C HIS A 150 14.88 4.58 -1.13
N LEU A 151 14.05 5.22 -1.96
CA LEU A 151 14.01 6.66 -2.14
C LEU A 151 13.70 7.37 -0.82
N LYS A 152 12.69 6.91 -0.08
CA LYS A 152 12.36 7.42 1.26
C LYS A 152 13.56 7.35 2.21
N SER A 153 14.33 6.27 2.17
CA SER A 153 15.53 6.11 3.00
C SER A 153 16.65 7.08 2.61
N LEU A 154 16.86 7.33 1.32
CA LEU A 154 17.86 8.27 0.82
C LEU A 154 17.50 9.72 1.17
N ILE A 155 16.23 10.08 1.03
CA ILE A 155 15.72 11.41 1.41
C ILE A 155 15.92 11.62 2.92
N GLY A 156 15.54 10.64 3.75
CA GLY A 156 15.75 10.70 5.20
C GLY A 156 17.22 10.88 5.58
N ALA A 157 18.12 10.11 4.96
CA ALA A 157 19.56 10.22 5.20
C ALA A 157 20.11 11.60 4.80
N LYS A 158 19.65 12.16 3.67
CA LYS A 158 20.05 13.50 3.21
C LYS A 158 19.63 14.60 4.20
N PHE A 159 18.43 14.50 4.77
CA PHE A 159 17.98 15.46 5.79
C PHE A 159 18.72 15.32 7.12
N GLN A 160 19.09 14.10 7.52
CA GLN A 160 19.91 13.87 8.71
C GLN A 160 21.33 14.41 8.53
N ALA A 161 21.95 14.20 7.37
CA ALA A 161 23.29 14.72 7.06
C ALA A 161 23.34 16.26 7.09
N LYS A 162 22.26 16.95 6.71
CA LYS A 162 22.15 18.42 6.83
C LYS A 162 21.96 18.93 8.26
N ARG A 163 21.61 18.05 9.20
CA ARG A 163 21.35 18.38 10.62
C ARG A 163 22.47 17.93 11.55
N ALA A 164 23.47 17.19 11.03
CA ALA A 164 24.68 16.87 11.77
C ALA A 164 25.61 18.10 11.74
N PRO A 165 26.19 18.50 12.88
CA PRO A 165 27.10 19.65 12.97
C PRO A 165 28.37 19.46 12.13
#